data_AF-A0A1D9MI51-F1
#
_entry.id   AF-A0A1D9MI51-F1
#
_cell.length_a   1.000
_cell.length_b   1.000
_cell.length_c   1.000
_cell.angle_alpha   90.00
_cell.angle_beta   90.00
_cell.angle_gamma   90.00
#
_symmetry.space_group_name_H-M   'P 1'
#
loop_
_entity.id
_entity.type
_entity.pdbx_description
1 polymer ?
#
loop_
_entity_poly.entity_id
_entity_poly.type
_entity_poly.pdbx_seq_one_letter_code
_entity_poly.pdbx_strand_id
1 'polypeptide(L)'
;MPEHKAGSISEPRPNLKIIRSDFCVHDKTIVSRVKDQAIIAWSSYWAAKNEIKNAKLANIPYNVVCCTVPALPSALIARRVARKAHMPLVIELRDAWPEILKYMDEWRDPHPGIRNPLSKLKLTITHYMLLLGGKVLEYTLKKANLIITTTESLAELERGKGLQNVVAVRNRADTGIPNCNEYPKHDTNELRVLYAGTVGRAQGLESAIRALAKARKRGANVTMRIAGGGAHINTIRRNAERLSVPVEFLGRIQFHKVIDQYRWADTILVHLRDWKPMEYTIPSKLFEAMWAEKHVSAAIAGEAAQIVTESGIGHVVSPMNEDELADLWVKLFHNRFMLEVDGRGANWFKNHPSVASLAKDWISAVEKLVEDSK
;
A
#
# COMPACT_ATOMS: atom_id res chain seq x y z
N MET A 1 22.53 9.62 -8.93
CA MET A 1 22.06 10.74 -9.75
C MET A 1 21.87 11.97 -8.85
N PRO A 2 22.53 13.10 -9.14
CA PRO A 2 22.46 14.33 -8.35
C PRO A 2 21.03 14.85 -8.14
N GLU A 3 20.12 14.63 -9.09
CA GLU A 3 18.72 15.09 -8.98
C GLU A 3 17.91 14.40 -7.88
N HIS A 4 18.40 13.27 -7.33
CA HIS A 4 17.73 12.54 -6.23
C HIS A 4 18.29 12.85 -4.84
N LYS A 5 19.22 13.80 -4.71
CA LYS A 5 19.76 14.20 -3.40
C LYS A 5 18.73 14.99 -2.57
N ALA A 6 18.82 14.89 -1.25
CA ALA A 6 18.06 15.75 -0.35
C ALA A 6 18.37 17.23 -0.62
N GLY A 7 17.35 18.09 -0.55
CA GLY A 7 17.46 19.52 -0.85
C GLY A 7 17.59 19.86 -2.33
N SER A 8 17.63 18.89 -3.24
CA SER A 8 17.73 19.16 -4.68
C SER A 8 16.44 19.79 -5.22
N ILE A 9 16.62 20.64 -6.23
CA ILE A 9 15.54 21.22 -7.02
C ILE A 9 15.72 20.72 -8.46
N SER A 10 14.63 20.31 -9.09
CA SER A 10 14.62 19.87 -10.49
C SER A 10 13.35 20.33 -11.20
N GLU A 11 13.46 20.60 -12.49
CA GLU A 11 12.35 21.05 -13.36
C GLU A 11 12.25 20.10 -14.56
N PRO A 12 11.71 18.89 -14.37
CA PRO A 12 11.78 17.83 -15.39
C PRO A 12 10.94 18.12 -16.65
N ARG A 13 9.99 19.06 -16.58
CA ARG A 13 9.17 19.51 -17.71
C ARG A 13 8.59 20.91 -17.41
N PRO A 14 8.11 21.64 -18.43
CA PRO A 14 7.47 22.93 -18.22
C PRO A 14 6.37 22.88 -17.15
N ASN A 15 6.33 23.90 -16.29
CA ASN A 15 5.35 24.05 -15.20
C ASN A 15 5.40 22.98 -14.11
N LEU A 16 6.45 22.14 -14.05
CA LEU A 16 6.66 21.19 -12.96
C LEU A 16 7.99 21.45 -12.29
N LYS A 17 7.94 21.94 -11.04
CA LYS A 17 9.10 22.07 -10.17
C LYS A 17 9.02 21.05 -9.05
N ILE A 18 10.08 20.28 -8.86
CA ILE A 18 10.21 19.27 -7.81
C ILE A 18 11.29 19.73 -6.84
N ILE A 19 10.90 19.94 -5.59
CA ILE A 19 11.82 20.24 -4.48
C ILE A 19 11.86 19.03 -3.57
N ARG A 20 13.03 18.42 -3.40
CA ARG A 20 13.22 17.26 -2.52
C ARG A 20 13.46 17.72 -1.10
N SER A 21 12.60 17.32 -0.18
CA SER A 21 12.75 17.62 1.25
C SER A 21 14.03 17.03 1.82
N ASP A 22 14.60 17.72 2.80
CA ASP A 22 15.59 17.14 3.69
C ASP A 22 14.98 16.01 4.51
N PHE A 23 15.80 15.03 4.87
CA PHE A 23 15.40 13.91 5.69
C PHE A 23 16.59 13.46 6.55
N CYS A 24 16.31 12.68 7.59
CA CYS A 24 17.33 12.04 8.41
C CYS A 24 17.21 10.52 8.27
N VAL A 25 18.30 9.86 7.92
CA VAL A 25 18.32 8.38 7.86
C VAL A 25 17.91 7.83 9.22
N HIS A 26 16.86 7.02 9.24
CA HIS A 26 16.31 6.43 10.43
C HIS A 26 16.49 4.91 10.44
N ASP A 27 16.53 4.33 11.63
CA ASP A 27 16.59 2.89 11.84
C ASP A 27 15.18 2.31 12.10
N LYS A 28 15.11 1.09 12.65
CA LYS A 28 13.82 0.45 12.95
C LYS A 28 13.13 1.04 14.18
N THR A 29 13.75 1.95 14.92
CA THR A 29 13.19 2.53 16.14
C THR A 29 12.17 3.63 15.83
N ILE A 30 11.21 3.81 16.74
CA ILE A 30 10.16 4.83 16.57
C ILE A 30 10.72 6.24 16.76
N VAL A 31 11.71 6.40 17.64
CA VAL A 31 12.33 7.71 17.92
C VAL A 31 13.05 8.27 16.69
N SER A 32 13.86 7.45 16.01
CA SER A 32 14.57 7.88 14.81
C SER A 32 13.60 8.27 13.68
N ARG A 33 12.50 7.51 13.53
CA ARG A 33 11.42 7.81 12.58
C ARG A 33 10.69 9.12 12.90
N VAL A 34 10.37 9.38 14.17
CA VAL A 34 9.73 10.63 14.58
C VAL A 34 10.64 11.82 14.28
N LYS A 35 11.94 11.71 14.58
CA LYS A 35 12.94 12.74 14.25
C LYS A 35 13.01 13.01 12.74
N ASP A 36 13.07 11.96 11.94
CA ASP A 36 13.09 12.06 10.47
C ASP A 36 11.84 12.77 9.95
N GLN A 37 10.65 12.33 10.39
CA GLN A 37 9.38 12.93 10.00
C GLN A 37 9.27 14.41 10.40
N ALA A 38 9.87 14.82 11.52
CA ALA A 38 9.93 16.22 11.92
C ALA A 38 10.83 17.07 11.01
N ILE A 39 11.97 16.51 10.56
CA ILE A 39 12.89 17.17 9.62
C ILE A 39 12.22 17.33 8.26
N ILE A 40 11.57 16.27 7.76
CA ILE A 40 10.79 16.31 6.51
C ILE A 40 9.72 17.40 6.61
N ALA A 41 8.93 17.41 7.69
CA ALA A 41 7.88 18.41 7.91
C ALA A 41 8.43 19.85 7.89
N TRP A 42 9.55 20.08 8.58
CA TRP A 42 10.19 21.39 8.63
C TRP A 42 10.70 21.83 7.24
N SER A 43 11.40 20.94 6.54
CA SER A 43 11.93 21.20 5.19
C SER A 43 10.79 21.48 4.20
N SER A 44 9.73 20.66 4.20
CA SER A 44 8.54 20.86 3.36
C SER A 44 7.83 22.19 3.64
N TYR A 45 7.73 22.62 4.91
CA TYR A 45 7.12 23.91 5.26
C TYR A 45 7.89 25.09 4.67
N TRP A 46 9.23 25.08 4.79
CA TRP A 46 10.07 26.16 4.29
C TRP A 46 10.12 26.18 2.76
N ALA A 47 10.20 25.02 2.12
CA ALA A 47 10.08 24.90 0.67
C ALA A 47 8.77 25.52 0.17
N ALA A 48 7.63 25.11 0.72
CA ALA A 48 6.33 25.65 0.33
C ALA A 48 6.21 27.16 0.59
N LYS A 49 6.69 27.63 1.76
CA LYS A 49 6.66 29.06 2.10
C LYS A 49 7.48 29.90 1.12
N ASN A 50 8.68 29.44 0.75
CA ASN A 50 9.55 30.13 -0.18
C ASN A 50 8.96 30.14 -1.59
N GLU A 51 8.39 29.03 -2.06
CA GLU A 51 7.74 28.98 -3.37
C GLU A 51 6.52 29.87 -3.46
N ILE A 52 5.69 29.95 -2.41
CA ILE A 52 4.56 30.88 -2.38
C ILE A 52 5.06 32.34 -2.41
N LYS A 53 6.16 32.66 -1.72
CA LYS A 53 6.77 33.99 -1.80
C LYS A 53 7.27 34.30 -3.21
N ASN A 54 7.96 33.34 -3.84
CA ASN A 54 8.49 33.49 -5.20
C ASN A 54 7.36 33.64 -6.23
N ALA A 55 6.29 32.85 -6.11
CA ALA A 55 5.11 32.94 -6.96
C ALA A 55 4.45 34.32 -6.84
N LYS A 56 4.31 34.86 -5.62
CA LYS A 56 3.83 36.24 -5.40
C LYS A 56 4.70 37.29 -6.08
N LEU A 57 6.03 37.17 -5.96
CA LEU A 57 6.97 38.11 -6.59
C LEU A 57 6.93 38.02 -8.12
N ALA A 58 6.69 36.83 -8.67
CA ALA A 58 6.64 36.57 -10.10
C ALA A 58 5.22 36.69 -10.71
N ASN A 59 4.21 37.08 -9.91
CA ASN A 59 2.79 37.08 -10.31
C ASN A 59 2.29 35.74 -10.90
N ILE A 60 2.82 34.62 -10.40
CA ILE A 60 2.37 33.28 -10.76
C ILE A 60 1.18 32.90 -9.87
N PRO A 61 0.04 32.43 -10.42
CA PRO A 61 -1.11 32.02 -9.63
C PRO A 61 -0.80 30.81 -8.74
N TYR A 62 -1.29 30.84 -7.50
CA TYR A 62 -1.24 29.74 -6.55
C TYR A 62 -2.63 29.58 -5.92
N ASN A 63 -3.28 28.44 -6.13
CA ASN A 63 -4.72 28.32 -5.89
C ASN A 63 -5.11 27.18 -4.96
N VAL A 64 -4.23 26.21 -4.71
CA VAL A 64 -4.56 25.03 -3.92
C VAL A 64 -3.30 24.42 -3.29
N VAL A 65 -3.45 23.82 -2.11
CA VAL A 65 -2.43 22.98 -1.48
C VAL A 65 -2.91 21.54 -1.46
N CYS A 66 -2.18 20.65 -2.11
CA CYS A 66 -2.47 19.22 -2.12
C CYS A 66 -1.46 18.47 -1.24
N CYS A 67 -1.92 17.51 -0.45
CA CYS A 67 -1.08 16.70 0.42
C CYS A 67 -1.48 15.22 0.34
N THR A 68 -0.49 14.34 0.19
CA THR A 68 -0.71 12.89 0.29
C THR A 68 -0.36 12.37 1.69
N VAL A 69 -1.19 11.50 2.25
CA VAL A 69 -1.11 10.94 3.61
C VAL A 69 -0.87 9.43 3.51
N PRO A 70 0.19 8.92 4.15
CA PRO A 70 0.14 8.61 5.59
C PRO A 70 1.06 9.44 6.50
N ALA A 71 1.95 10.27 5.95
CA ALA A 71 2.88 11.07 6.75
C ALA A 71 2.12 12.13 7.56
N LEU A 72 1.76 11.79 8.80
CA LEU A 72 0.95 12.65 9.68
C LEU A 72 1.47 14.09 9.76
N PRO A 73 2.79 14.33 9.90
CA PRO A 73 3.30 15.70 9.95
C PRO A 73 3.09 16.46 8.65
N SER A 74 3.15 15.81 7.49
CA SER A 74 2.93 16.44 6.18
C SER A 74 1.52 17.02 6.06
N ALA A 75 0.49 16.31 6.55
CA ALA A 75 -0.88 16.82 6.56
C ALA A 75 -1.01 18.11 7.39
N LEU A 76 -0.35 18.16 8.55
CA LEU A 76 -0.36 19.33 9.42
C LEU A 76 0.35 20.53 8.78
N ILE A 77 1.49 20.27 8.14
CA ILE A 77 2.24 21.29 7.43
C ILE A 77 1.45 21.82 6.24
N ALA A 78 0.86 20.93 5.43
CA ALA A 78 0.01 21.32 4.30
C ALA A 78 -1.15 22.20 4.75
N ARG A 79 -1.85 21.82 5.83
CA ARG A 79 -2.90 22.67 6.42
C ARG A 79 -2.38 24.02 6.88
N ARG A 80 -1.22 24.07 7.53
CA ARG A 80 -0.62 25.34 7.99
C ARG A 80 -0.26 26.24 6.81
N VAL A 81 0.27 25.67 5.73
CA VAL A 81 0.58 26.37 4.48
C VAL A 81 -0.69 26.90 3.83
N ALA A 82 -1.68 26.03 3.61
CA ALA A 82 -2.98 26.38 3.03
C ALA A 82 -3.64 27.54 3.78
N ARG A 83 -3.73 27.46 5.11
CA ARG A 83 -4.30 28.52 5.95
C ARG A 83 -3.54 29.85 5.84
N LYS A 84 -2.20 29.82 5.82
CA LYS A 84 -1.39 31.04 5.72
C LYS A 84 -1.43 31.68 4.34
N ALA A 85 -1.67 30.89 3.31
CA ALA A 85 -1.75 31.34 1.94
C ALA A 85 -3.19 31.59 1.46
N HIS A 86 -4.19 31.39 2.34
CA HIS A 86 -5.62 31.49 2.00
C HIS A 86 -6.01 30.62 0.80
N MET A 87 -5.48 29.39 0.75
CA MET A 87 -5.80 28.41 -0.29
C MET A 87 -6.64 27.25 0.26
N PRO A 88 -7.53 26.65 -0.54
CA PRO A 88 -8.15 25.37 -0.21
C PRO A 88 -7.11 24.26 -0.01
N LEU A 89 -7.42 23.35 0.91
CA LEU A 89 -6.61 22.17 1.23
C LEU A 89 -7.25 20.91 0.65
N VAL A 90 -6.49 20.20 -0.18
CA VAL A 90 -6.83 18.86 -0.68
C VAL A 90 -5.96 17.83 0.04
N ILE A 91 -6.58 16.79 0.60
CA ILE A 91 -5.87 15.66 1.19
C ILE A 91 -6.14 14.38 0.40
N GLU A 92 -5.09 13.80 -0.17
CA GLU A 92 -5.11 12.44 -0.72
C GLU A 92 -4.83 11.43 0.42
N LEU A 93 -5.87 10.74 0.88
CA LEU A 93 -5.81 9.72 1.92
C LEU A 93 -5.62 8.34 1.29
N ARG A 94 -4.40 7.79 1.38
CA ARG A 94 -4.05 6.55 0.68
C ARG A 94 -4.30 5.26 1.46
N ASP A 95 -4.30 5.36 2.78
CA ASP A 95 -4.59 4.27 3.71
C ASP A 95 -5.57 4.76 4.79
N ALA A 96 -6.29 3.85 5.44
CA ALA A 96 -7.24 4.15 6.51
C ALA A 96 -6.54 4.59 7.82
N TRP A 97 -5.98 5.80 7.79
CA TRP A 97 -5.50 6.53 8.96
C TRP A 97 -6.58 7.49 9.45
N PRO A 98 -6.82 7.57 10.78
CA PRO A 98 -6.02 6.97 11.85
C PRO A 98 -6.43 5.54 12.26
N GLU A 99 -7.38 4.88 11.59
CA GLU A 99 -7.99 3.61 12.01
C GLU A 99 -6.96 2.50 12.22
N ILE A 100 -5.93 2.45 11.38
CA ILE A 100 -4.86 1.45 11.48
C ILE A 100 -4.09 1.51 12.81
N LEU A 101 -4.09 2.66 13.51
CA LEU A 101 -3.45 2.81 14.82
C LEU A 101 -4.09 1.91 15.90
N LYS A 102 -5.37 1.54 15.74
CA LYS A 102 -6.05 0.62 16.67
C LYS A 102 -5.41 -0.77 16.70
N TYR A 103 -4.71 -1.15 15.63
CA TYR A 103 -4.06 -2.47 15.45
C TYR A 103 -2.55 -2.43 15.70
N MET A 104 -2.04 -1.32 16.23
CA MET A 104 -0.61 -1.11 16.42
C MET A 104 0.01 -2.06 17.46
N ASP A 105 -0.77 -2.61 18.38
CA ASP A 105 -0.28 -3.63 19.31
C ASP A 105 0.07 -4.95 18.63
N GLU A 106 -0.55 -5.25 17.48
CA GLU A 106 -0.20 -6.39 16.64
C GLU A 106 1.04 -6.14 15.77
N TRP A 107 1.58 -4.92 15.79
CA TRP A 107 2.84 -4.59 15.12
C TRP A 107 4.06 -5.03 15.92
N ARG A 108 3.86 -5.59 17.11
CA ARG A 108 4.93 -6.08 17.98
C ARG A 108 5.59 -7.29 17.33
N ASP A 109 6.92 -7.36 17.45
CA ASP A 109 7.64 -8.59 17.11
C ASP A 109 7.19 -9.68 18.10
N PRO A 110 6.74 -10.86 17.64
CA PRO A 110 6.39 -11.96 18.53
C PRO A 110 7.58 -12.49 19.35
N HIS A 111 8.82 -12.10 19.02
CA HIS A 111 10.03 -12.47 19.77
C HIS A 111 10.71 -11.25 20.40
N PRO A 112 10.09 -10.55 21.37
CA PRO A 112 10.76 -9.47 22.05
C PRO A 112 11.92 -10.05 22.89
N GLY A 113 13.11 -9.47 22.74
CA GLY A 113 14.21 -9.70 23.69
C GLY A 113 13.81 -9.29 25.13
N ILE A 114 14.70 -9.60 26.08
CA ILE A 114 14.49 -9.42 27.53
C ILE A 114 13.94 -8.01 27.85
N ARG A 115 12.81 -7.97 28.58
CA ARG A 115 12.05 -6.75 28.89
C ARG A 115 12.58 -6.05 30.15
N ASN A 116 13.20 -4.89 30.00
CA ASN A 116 13.48 -3.98 31.13
C ASN A 116 12.31 -3.01 31.37
N PRO A 117 12.05 -2.57 32.62
CA PRO A 117 10.95 -1.65 32.95
C PRO A 117 10.98 -0.34 32.15
N LEU A 118 12.16 0.17 31.82
CA LEU A 118 12.36 1.32 30.92
C LEU A 118 11.77 1.11 29.51
N SER A 119 11.74 -0.13 29.01
CA SER A 119 11.16 -0.46 27.70
C SER A 119 9.62 -0.38 27.73
N LYS A 120 8.99 -0.74 28.86
CA LYS A 120 7.53 -0.62 29.04
C LYS A 120 7.10 0.84 29.05
N LEU A 121 7.79 1.70 29.81
CA LEU A 121 7.47 3.13 29.87
C LEU A 121 7.63 3.82 28.52
N LYS A 122 8.73 3.57 27.80
CA LYS A 122 8.94 4.09 26.43
C LYS A 122 7.83 3.65 25.47
N LEU A 123 7.36 2.41 25.59
CA LEU A 123 6.28 1.87 24.78
C LEU A 123 4.96 2.59 25.05
N THR A 124 4.61 2.78 26.33
CA THR A 124 3.40 3.51 26.74
C THR A 124 3.40 4.92 26.20
N ILE A 125 4.51 5.67 26.36
CA ILE A 125 4.64 7.03 25.83
C ILE A 125 4.45 7.05 24.31
N THR A 126 5.06 6.09 23.61
CA THR A 126 4.95 5.98 22.16
C THR A 126 3.51 5.71 21.72
N HIS A 127 2.78 4.86 22.44
CA HIS A 127 1.38 4.58 22.18
C HIS A 127 0.52 5.85 22.30
N TYR A 128 0.67 6.60 23.40
CA TYR A 128 -0.04 7.86 23.59
C TYR A 128 0.29 8.91 22.51
N MET A 129 1.56 9.04 22.11
CA MET A 129 1.95 9.96 21.03
C MET A 129 1.29 9.61 19.71
N LEU A 130 1.17 8.31 19.38
CA LEU A 130 0.55 7.87 18.14
C LEU A 130 -0.96 8.08 18.17
N LEU A 131 -1.63 7.83 19.30
CA LEU A 131 -3.05 8.19 19.47
C LEU A 131 -3.30 9.69 19.34
N LEU A 132 -2.44 10.52 19.94
CA LEU A 132 -2.51 11.96 19.78
C LEU A 132 -2.30 12.37 18.32
N GLY A 133 -1.32 11.79 17.64
CA GLY A 133 -1.10 11.96 16.20
C GLY A 133 -2.33 11.59 15.39
N GLY A 134 -3.03 10.51 15.76
CA GLY A 134 -4.28 10.10 15.13
C GLY A 134 -5.41 11.13 15.28
N LYS A 135 -5.62 11.66 16.49
CA LYS A 135 -6.60 12.75 16.73
C LYS A 135 -6.27 14.02 15.95
N VAL A 136 -4.98 14.35 15.87
CA VAL A 136 -4.47 15.50 15.13
C VAL A 136 -4.68 15.33 13.62
N LEU A 137 -4.51 14.12 13.09
CA LEU A 137 -4.86 13.80 11.72
C LEU A 137 -6.36 13.94 11.47
N GLU A 138 -7.19 13.33 12.32
CA GLU A 138 -8.65 13.39 12.19
C GLU A 138 -9.13 14.85 12.15
N TYR A 139 -8.60 15.69 13.03
CA TYR A 139 -8.88 17.13 13.04
C TYR A 139 -8.38 17.84 11.76
N THR A 140 -7.32 17.33 11.13
CA THR A 140 -6.79 17.88 9.87
C THR A 140 -7.63 17.45 8.67
N LEU A 141 -8.09 16.20 8.63
CA LEU A 141 -9.04 15.68 7.64
C LEU A 141 -10.36 16.48 7.69
N LYS A 142 -10.91 16.72 8.89
CA LYS A 142 -12.10 17.58 9.10
C LYS A 142 -11.93 19.04 8.65
N LYS A 143 -10.70 19.48 8.37
CA LYS A 143 -10.39 20.83 7.90
C LYS A 143 -9.91 20.85 6.45
N ALA A 144 -9.83 19.71 5.79
CA ALA A 144 -9.63 19.66 4.36
C ALA A 144 -10.90 20.15 3.65
N ASN A 145 -10.71 20.86 2.54
CA ASN A 145 -11.80 21.28 1.68
C ASN A 145 -12.23 20.16 0.73
N LEU A 146 -11.32 19.23 0.42
CA LEU A 146 -11.57 18.02 -0.37
C LEU A 146 -10.68 16.88 0.15
N ILE A 147 -11.26 15.69 0.26
CA ILE A 147 -10.52 14.45 0.52
C ILE A 147 -10.64 13.56 -0.71
N ILE A 148 -9.50 13.08 -1.21
CA ILE A 148 -9.42 12.11 -2.29
C ILE A 148 -8.91 10.81 -1.69
N THR A 149 -9.63 9.72 -1.87
CA THR A 149 -9.26 8.39 -1.36
C THR A 149 -8.89 7.44 -2.49
N THR A 150 -8.16 6.38 -2.17
CA THR A 150 -7.68 5.39 -3.15
C THR A 150 -8.64 4.23 -3.41
N THR A 151 -9.75 4.17 -2.68
CA THR A 151 -10.77 3.10 -2.74
C THR A 151 -12.14 3.69 -2.44
N GLU A 152 -13.23 3.12 -2.98
CA GLU A 152 -14.57 3.62 -2.70
C GLU A 152 -14.96 3.36 -1.24
N SER A 153 -14.61 2.18 -0.74
CA SER A 153 -14.86 1.77 0.64
C SER A 153 -14.16 2.68 1.68
N LEU A 154 -13.00 3.26 1.35
CA LEU A 154 -12.37 4.30 2.19
C LEU A 154 -13.10 5.64 2.09
N ALA A 155 -13.59 6.02 0.91
CA ALA A 155 -14.43 7.22 0.77
C ALA A 155 -15.71 7.10 1.60
N GLU A 156 -16.40 5.97 1.53
CA GLU A 156 -17.59 5.68 2.32
C GLU A 156 -17.32 5.72 3.81
N LEU A 157 -16.19 5.16 4.27
CA LEU A 157 -15.76 5.25 5.67
C LEU A 157 -15.62 6.72 6.11
N GLU A 158 -14.94 7.55 5.33
CA GLU A 158 -14.75 8.97 5.67
C GLU A 158 -16.07 9.76 5.61
N ARG A 159 -16.93 9.51 4.62
CA ARG A 159 -18.29 10.10 4.55
C ARG A 159 -19.13 9.70 5.76
N GLY A 160 -19.05 8.45 6.20
CA GLY A 160 -19.71 7.94 7.40
C GLY A 160 -19.27 8.63 8.70
N LYS A 161 -18.07 9.24 8.72
CA LYS A 161 -17.59 10.09 9.83
C LYS A 161 -18.09 11.54 9.74
N GLY A 162 -18.95 11.86 8.77
CA GLY A 162 -19.52 13.18 8.55
C GLY A 162 -18.73 14.09 7.62
N LEU A 163 -17.67 13.59 6.95
CA LEU A 163 -16.92 14.37 5.97
C LEU A 163 -17.74 14.50 4.68
N GLN A 164 -18.03 15.73 4.25
CA GLN A 164 -18.97 15.98 3.15
C GLN A 164 -18.32 15.90 1.77
N ASN A 165 -17.11 16.43 1.61
CA ASN A 165 -16.43 16.49 0.31
C ASN A 165 -15.35 15.41 0.19
N VAL A 166 -15.79 14.18 -0.07
CA VAL A 166 -14.91 13.01 -0.22
C VAL A 166 -15.19 12.34 -1.57
N VAL A 167 -14.15 12.15 -2.37
CA VAL A 167 -14.21 11.44 -3.65
C VAL A 167 -13.23 10.27 -3.64
N ALA A 168 -13.57 9.18 -4.34
CA ALA A 168 -12.66 8.09 -4.57
C ALA A 168 -12.06 8.22 -5.97
N VAL A 169 -10.73 8.24 -6.03
CA VAL A 169 -9.97 8.09 -7.26
C VAL A 169 -9.04 6.91 -7.05
N ARG A 170 -9.44 5.75 -7.57
CA ARG A 170 -8.74 4.50 -7.29
C ARG A 170 -7.31 4.53 -7.83
N ASN A 171 -6.40 3.89 -7.10
CA ASN A 171 -5.12 3.52 -7.70
C ASN A 171 -5.35 2.48 -8.81
N ARG A 172 -4.58 2.56 -9.88
CA ARG A 172 -4.55 1.55 -10.96
C ARG A 172 -3.12 1.27 -11.36
N ALA A 173 -2.87 0.05 -11.81
CA ALA A 173 -1.61 -0.34 -12.44
C ALA A 173 -1.40 0.35 -13.79
N ASP A 174 -0.25 1.00 -13.97
CA ASP A 174 0.38 1.28 -15.28
C ASP A 174 1.67 0.47 -15.36
N THR A 175 1.54 -0.84 -15.14
CA THR A 175 2.57 -1.54 -14.36
C THR A 175 3.86 -1.83 -15.08
N GLY A 176 4.07 -1.49 -16.35
CA GLY A 176 5.30 -1.82 -17.08
C GLY A 176 5.67 -3.32 -17.13
N ILE A 177 4.97 -4.16 -16.36
CA ILE A 177 4.93 -5.62 -16.40
C ILE A 177 4.13 -5.93 -17.66
N PRO A 178 4.72 -6.55 -18.69
CA PRO A 178 3.95 -6.99 -19.84
C PRO A 178 2.96 -8.08 -19.42
N ASN A 179 1.88 -8.21 -20.16
CA ASN A 179 1.04 -9.39 -20.05
C ASN A 179 1.92 -10.63 -20.29
N CYS A 180 1.96 -11.53 -19.31
CA CYS A 180 2.70 -12.78 -19.38
C CYS A 180 1.77 -13.96 -19.11
N ASN A 181 0.59 -13.94 -19.75
CA ASN A 181 -0.36 -15.04 -19.75
C ASN A 181 0.26 -16.27 -20.42
N GLU A 182 1.08 -16.97 -19.66
CA GLU A 182 1.56 -18.29 -19.98
C GLU A 182 0.75 -19.22 -19.07
N TYR A 183 -0.13 -20.02 -19.70
CA TYR A 183 -0.92 -21.00 -18.98
C TYR A 183 0.02 -21.90 -18.17
N PRO A 184 -0.28 -22.14 -16.89
CA PRO A 184 0.46 -23.12 -16.12
C PRO A 184 0.39 -24.47 -16.85
N LYS A 185 1.55 -25.07 -17.13
CA LYS A 185 1.62 -26.40 -17.72
C LYS A 185 0.78 -27.35 -16.85
N HIS A 186 -0.16 -28.07 -17.45
CA HIS A 186 -1.06 -28.97 -16.73
C HIS A 186 -0.31 -30.19 -16.16
N ASP A 187 0.81 -30.58 -16.77
CA ASP A 187 1.60 -31.76 -16.40
C ASP A 187 2.69 -31.49 -15.36
N THR A 188 2.67 -30.35 -14.67
CA THR A 188 3.66 -30.05 -13.63
C THR A 188 3.24 -30.61 -12.28
N ASN A 189 4.08 -31.46 -11.69
CA ASN A 189 3.89 -31.98 -10.33
C ASN A 189 4.31 -30.94 -9.26
N GLU A 190 3.97 -29.67 -9.44
CA GLU A 190 4.32 -28.57 -8.53
C GLU A 190 3.32 -27.41 -8.69
N LEU A 191 2.88 -26.81 -7.58
CA LEU A 191 2.20 -25.52 -7.55
C LEU A 191 3.15 -24.43 -7.06
N ARG A 192 3.40 -23.43 -7.91
CA ARG A 192 4.33 -22.32 -7.66
C ARG A 192 3.59 -21.06 -7.22
N VAL A 193 3.77 -20.69 -5.96
CA VAL A 193 3.16 -19.51 -5.34
C VAL A 193 4.17 -18.37 -5.29
N LEU A 194 3.85 -17.21 -5.85
CA LEU A 194 4.67 -16.00 -5.72
C LEU A 194 4.03 -14.99 -4.78
N TYR A 195 4.83 -14.48 -3.84
CA TYR A 195 4.56 -13.21 -3.19
C TYR A 195 5.59 -12.17 -3.63
N ALA A 196 5.15 -11.12 -4.32
CA ALA A 196 5.99 -9.99 -4.72
C ALA A 196 5.55 -8.70 -4.01
N GLY A 197 6.41 -8.15 -3.14
CA GLY A 197 6.14 -6.89 -2.46
C GLY A 197 6.70 -6.78 -1.05
N THR A 198 6.22 -5.79 -0.29
CA THR A 198 6.67 -5.55 1.08
C THR A 198 6.35 -6.73 1.99
N VAL A 199 7.35 -7.23 2.72
CA VAL A 199 7.17 -8.24 3.78
C VAL A 199 7.01 -7.52 5.11
N GLY A 200 5.81 -6.98 5.31
CA GLY A 200 5.43 -6.18 6.47
C GLY A 200 4.37 -6.84 7.34
N ARG A 201 4.03 -6.15 8.43
CA ARG A 201 3.08 -6.60 9.46
C ARG A 201 1.68 -6.77 8.90
N ALA A 202 1.23 -5.76 8.15
CA ALA A 202 -0.08 -5.70 7.52
C ALA A 202 -0.30 -6.82 6.49
N GLN A 203 0.77 -7.40 5.93
CA GLN A 203 0.66 -8.48 4.97
C GLN A 203 0.57 -9.87 5.60
N GLY A 204 0.90 -10.02 6.89
CA GLY A 204 0.56 -11.22 7.67
C GLY A 204 1.10 -12.56 7.14
N LEU A 205 2.22 -12.56 6.41
CA LEU A 205 2.72 -13.73 5.69
C LEU A 205 3.09 -14.93 6.58
N GLU A 206 3.15 -14.78 7.90
CA GLU A 206 3.30 -15.91 8.80
C GLU A 206 2.17 -16.95 8.62
N SER A 207 0.94 -16.51 8.32
CA SER A 207 -0.19 -17.39 8.03
C SER A 207 0.04 -18.14 6.70
N ALA A 208 0.47 -17.46 5.64
CA ALA A 208 0.80 -18.09 4.36
C ALA A 208 1.89 -19.19 4.49
N ILE A 209 2.92 -18.99 5.31
CA ILE A 209 3.95 -20.02 5.55
C ILE A 209 3.36 -21.25 6.26
N ARG A 210 2.43 -21.06 7.19
CA ARG A 210 1.75 -22.18 7.87
C ARG A 210 0.77 -22.89 6.95
N ALA A 211 0.05 -22.16 6.10
CA ALA A 211 -0.77 -22.73 5.03
C ALA A 211 0.08 -23.59 4.07
N LEU A 212 1.31 -23.17 3.75
CA LEU A 212 2.22 -23.92 2.88
C LEU A 212 2.59 -25.27 3.52
N ALA A 213 2.91 -25.25 4.81
CA ALA A 213 3.20 -26.48 5.57
C ALA A 213 1.99 -27.42 5.60
N LYS A 214 0.78 -26.89 5.82
CA LYS A 214 -0.47 -27.66 5.82
C LYS A 214 -0.76 -28.28 4.45
N ALA A 215 -0.65 -27.52 3.37
CA ALA A 215 -0.88 -28.01 2.01
C ALA A 215 0.08 -29.17 1.66
N ARG A 216 1.37 -29.05 2.01
CA ARG A 216 2.36 -30.12 1.81
C ARG A 216 2.05 -31.35 2.66
N LYS A 217 1.64 -31.18 3.92
CA LYS A 217 1.21 -32.30 4.77
C LYS A 217 -0.02 -33.03 4.20
N ARG A 218 -0.87 -32.32 3.46
CA ARG A 218 -2.04 -32.87 2.74
C ARG A 218 -1.66 -33.51 1.38
N GLY A 219 -0.38 -33.61 1.05
CA GLY A 219 0.10 -34.30 -0.16
C GLY A 219 0.28 -33.42 -1.40
N ALA A 220 0.03 -32.11 -1.33
CA ALA A 220 0.24 -31.21 -2.46
C ALA A 220 1.70 -30.73 -2.53
N ASN A 221 2.36 -30.88 -3.69
CA ASN A 221 3.71 -30.33 -3.87
C ASN A 221 3.63 -28.83 -4.17
N VAL A 222 3.62 -28.01 -3.12
CA VAL A 222 3.59 -26.54 -3.24
C VAL A 222 4.95 -25.95 -2.89
N THR A 223 5.43 -25.00 -3.69
CA THR A 223 6.63 -24.20 -3.44
C THR A 223 6.33 -22.72 -3.50
N MET A 224 7.14 -21.91 -2.82
CA MET A 224 6.88 -20.48 -2.71
C MET A 224 8.14 -19.64 -2.98
N ARG A 225 7.97 -18.54 -3.72
CA ARG A 225 8.96 -17.45 -3.81
C ARG A 225 8.45 -16.22 -3.11
N ILE A 226 9.35 -15.56 -2.38
CA ILE A 226 9.12 -14.25 -1.77
C ILE A 226 10.10 -13.25 -2.36
N ALA A 227 9.60 -12.40 -3.26
CA ALA A 227 10.32 -11.30 -3.87
C ALA A 227 10.02 -10.00 -3.12
N GLY A 228 10.90 -9.60 -2.22
CA GLY A 228 10.79 -8.34 -1.51
C GLY A 228 11.56 -8.30 -0.21
N GLY A 229 11.35 -7.22 0.53
CA GLY A 229 11.91 -7.05 1.87
C GLY A 229 10.95 -6.31 2.76
N GLY A 230 11.27 -6.21 4.04
CA GLY A 230 10.45 -5.50 5.00
C GLY A 230 10.80 -5.89 6.43
N ALA A 231 10.08 -5.30 7.37
CA ALA A 231 10.37 -5.46 8.79
C ALA A 231 10.25 -6.93 9.26
N HIS A 232 9.42 -7.75 8.62
CA HIS A 232 9.10 -9.11 9.06
C HIS A 232 9.87 -10.23 8.32
N ILE A 233 10.75 -9.88 7.37
CA ILE A 233 11.41 -10.88 6.51
C ILE A 233 12.15 -11.98 7.28
N ASN A 234 12.85 -11.63 8.36
CA ASN A 234 13.60 -12.60 9.17
C ASN A 234 12.67 -13.52 9.98
N THR A 235 11.50 -13.03 10.37
CA THR A 235 10.48 -13.85 11.06
C THR A 235 9.87 -14.86 10.08
N ILE A 236 9.58 -14.43 8.85
CA ILE A 236 9.10 -15.33 7.79
C ILE A 236 10.14 -16.42 7.47
N ARG A 237 11.42 -16.05 7.34
CA ARG A 237 12.50 -17.01 7.09
C ARG A 237 12.63 -18.07 8.20
N ARG A 238 12.69 -17.64 9.47
CA ARG A 238 12.74 -18.56 10.61
C ARG A 238 11.52 -19.49 10.68
N ASN A 239 10.33 -18.99 10.33
CA ASN A 239 9.13 -19.82 10.28
C ASN A 239 9.20 -20.88 9.17
N ALA A 240 9.71 -20.50 7.99
CA ALA A 240 9.88 -21.44 6.88
C ALA A 240 10.89 -22.54 7.21
N GLU A 241 12.03 -22.18 7.82
CA GLU A 241 13.06 -23.11 8.30
C GLU A 241 12.50 -24.07 9.35
N ARG A 242 11.84 -23.53 10.40
CA ARG A 242 11.25 -24.31 11.49
C ARG A 242 10.18 -25.31 11.01
N LEU A 243 9.43 -24.95 9.98
CA LEU A 243 8.40 -25.81 9.39
C LEU A 243 8.93 -26.67 8.24
N SER A 244 10.21 -26.52 7.89
CA SER A 244 10.88 -27.26 6.82
C SER A 244 10.12 -27.19 5.48
N VAL A 245 9.63 -25.99 5.13
CA VAL A 245 8.89 -25.75 3.88
C VAL A 245 9.76 -25.06 2.82
N PRO A 246 9.57 -25.38 1.52
CA PRO A 246 10.40 -24.86 0.44
C PRO A 246 9.99 -23.43 0.07
N VAL A 247 10.68 -22.46 0.68
CA VAL A 247 10.48 -21.03 0.42
C VAL A 247 11.79 -20.40 -0.03
N GLU A 248 11.81 -19.88 -1.26
CA GLU A 248 12.95 -19.14 -1.80
C GLU A 248 12.76 -17.63 -1.54
N PHE A 249 13.73 -17.03 -0.86
CA PHE A 249 13.72 -15.59 -0.52
C PHE A 249 14.64 -14.82 -1.47
N LEU A 250 14.07 -14.12 -2.44
CA LEU A 250 14.83 -13.40 -3.48
C LEU A 250 15.35 -12.03 -3.03
N GLY A 251 14.88 -11.54 -1.88
CA GLY A 251 15.17 -10.18 -1.42
C GLY A 251 14.55 -9.10 -2.32
N ARG A 252 15.06 -7.88 -2.25
CA ARG A 252 14.62 -6.79 -3.13
C ARG A 252 15.23 -6.97 -4.52
N ILE A 253 14.39 -7.20 -5.51
CA ILE A 253 14.79 -7.32 -6.92
C ILE A 253 14.54 -6.02 -7.68
N GLN A 254 15.30 -5.81 -8.76
CA GLN A 254 15.07 -4.70 -9.68
C GLN A 254 13.74 -4.90 -10.42
N PHE A 255 13.05 -3.80 -10.73
CA PHE A 255 11.71 -3.83 -11.31
C PHE A 255 11.63 -4.65 -12.61
N HIS A 256 12.60 -4.50 -13.51
CA HIS A 256 12.62 -5.24 -14.77
C HIS A 256 12.80 -6.77 -14.61
N LYS A 257 13.19 -7.26 -13.42
CA LYS A 257 13.30 -8.70 -13.11
C LYS A 257 12.04 -9.28 -12.46
N VAL A 258 11.06 -8.42 -12.13
CA VAL A 258 9.81 -8.85 -11.50
C VAL A 258 9.01 -9.74 -12.46
N ILE A 259 9.03 -9.42 -13.76
CA ILE A 259 8.33 -10.19 -14.80
C ILE A 259 8.74 -11.67 -14.82
N ASP A 260 10.02 -11.99 -14.62
CA ASP A 260 10.50 -13.37 -14.59
C ASP A 260 9.90 -14.16 -13.43
N GLN A 261 9.58 -13.47 -12.33
CA GLN A 261 8.92 -14.10 -11.18
C GLN A 261 7.44 -14.34 -11.47
N TYR A 262 6.76 -13.38 -12.10
CA TYR A 262 5.38 -13.55 -12.53
C TYR A 262 5.25 -14.70 -13.54
N ARG A 263 6.18 -14.84 -14.50
CA ARG A 263 6.25 -15.98 -15.42
C ARG A 263 6.44 -17.31 -14.71
N TRP A 264 7.31 -17.36 -13.69
CA TRP A 264 7.54 -18.56 -12.90
C TRP A 264 6.31 -19.00 -12.10
N ALA A 265 5.49 -18.05 -11.66
CA ALA A 265 4.36 -18.31 -10.78
C ALA A 265 3.16 -18.93 -11.52
N ASP A 266 2.54 -19.90 -10.86
CA ASP A 266 1.20 -20.38 -11.22
C ASP A 266 0.13 -19.48 -10.61
N THR A 267 0.37 -19.00 -9.38
CA THR A 267 -0.53 -18.09 -8.68
C THR A 267 0.23 -17.01 -7.90
N ILE A 268 -0.32 -15.80 -7.92
CA ILE A 268 0.14 -14.66 -7.14
C ILE A 268 -0.62 -14.62 -5.82
N LEU A 269 0.10 -14.64 -4.71
CA LEU A 269 -0.45 -14.50 -3.38
C LEU A 269 -0.70 -13.02 -3.07
N VAL A 270 -1.96 -12.67 -2.83
CA VAL A 270 -2.35 -11.40 -2.22
C VAL A 270 -2.85 -11.71 -0.81
N HIS A 271 -2.15 -11.19 0.20
CA HIS A 271 -2.41 -11.53 1.59
C HIS A 271 -2.36 -10.26 2.46
N LEU A 272 -3.37 -10.09 3.30
CA LEU A 272 -3.48 -9.03 4.30
C LEU A 272 -3.90 -9.62 5.66
N ARG A 273 -3.62 -8.86 6.71
CA ARG A 273 -4.11 -9.13 8.06
C ARG A 273 -5.64 -8.98 8.11
N ASP A 274 -6.26 -9.69 9.05
CA ASP A 274 -7.65 -9.51 9.41
C ASP A 274 -7.86 -8.27 10.29
N TRP A 275 -7.49 -7.10 9.76
CA TRP A 275 -7.72 -5.82 10.41
C TRP A 275 -8.78 -5.08 9.61
N LYS A 276 -9.77 -4.47 10.28
CA LYS A 276 -10.84 -3.72 9.61
C LYS A 276 -10.31 -2.69 8.59
N PRO A 277 -9.22 -1.93 8.86
CA PRO A 277 -8.58 -1.03 7.89
C PRO A 277 -8.09 -1.69 6.59
N MET A 278 -7.80 -2.99 6.60
CA MET A 278 -7.35 -3.74 5.41
C MET A 278 -8.49 -4.01 4.44
N GLU A 279 -9.75 -4.03 4.91
CA GLU A 279 -10.92 -4.16 4.04
C GLU A 279 -11.07 -2.95 3.09
N TYR A 280 -10.55 -1.79 3.49
CA TYR A 280 -10.58 -0.56 2.69
C TYR A 280 -9.34 -0.40 1.79
N THR A 281 -8.44 -1.40 1.78
CA THR A 281 -7.15 -1.31 1.09
C THR A 281 -7.13 -2.24 -0.12
N ILE A 282 -6.77 -1.70 -1.29
CA ILE A 282 -6.47 -2.52 -2.48
C ILE A 282 -4.96 -2.57 -2.69
N PRO A 283 -4.29 -3.72 -2.48
CA PRO A 283 -2.86 -3.86 -2.76
C PRO A 283 -2.58 -3.73 -4.26
N SER A 284 -1.62 -2.87 -4.66
CA SER A 284 -1.26 -2.69 -6.08
C SER A 284 -0.88 -3.98 -6.82
N LYS A 285 -0.34 -4.98 -6.09
CA LYS A 285 -0.02 -6.30 -6.65
C LYS A 285 -1.23 -7.05 -7.22
N LEU A 286 -2.45 -6.73 -6.77
CA LEU A 286 -3.66 -7.28 -7.35
C LEU A 286 -3.80 -6.80 -8.80
N PHE A 287 -3.65 -5.49 -9.03
CA PHE A 287 -3.70 -4.93 -10.37
C PHE A 287 -2.54 -5.41 -11.25
N GLU A 288 -1.34 -5.57 -10.69
CA GLU A 288 -0.21 -6.21 -11.40
C GLU A 288 -0.55 -7.64 -11.86
N ALA A 289 -1.11 -8.46 -10.97
CA ALA A 289 -1.49 -9.85 -11.29
C ALA A 289 -2.61 -9.92 -12.34
N MET A 290 -3.60 -9.05 -12.24
CA MET A 290 -4.67 -8.93 -13.23
C MET A 290 -4.12 -8.50 -14.60
N TRP A 291 -3.24 -7.50 -14.65
CA TRP A 291 -2.62 -7.06 -15.89
C TRP A 291 -1.71 -8.11 -16.51
N ALA A 292 -0.98 -8.85 -15.67
CA ALA A 292 -0.13 -9.97 -16.05
C ALA A 292 -0.92 -11.23 -16.44
N GLU A 293 -2.25 -11.24 -16.27
CA GLU A 293 -3.14 -12.40 -16.44
C GLU A 293 -2.66 -13.62 -15.66
N LYS A 294 -2.45 -13.43 -14.35
CA LYS A 294 -2.06 -14.51 -13.43
C LYS A 294 -3.12 -14.75 -12.38
N HIS A 295 -3.39 -16.04 -12.12
CA HIS A 295 -4.33 -16.46 -11.08
C HIS A 295 -3.95 -15.88 -9.70
N VAL A 296 -4.94 -15.36 -8.98
CA VAL A 296 -4.74 -14.79 -7.64
C VAL A 296 -5.21 -15.74 -6.54
N SER A 297 -4.32 -16.10 -5.62
CA SER A 297 -4.70 -16.67 -4.32
C SER A 297 -4.83 -15.52 -3.33
N ALA A 298 -6.06 -15.16 -2.96
CA ALA A 298 -6.36 -13.94 -2.21
C ALA A 298 -6.82 -14.26 -0.78
N ALA A 299 -5.94 -14.07 0.21
CA ALA A 299 -6.29 -14.10 1.64
C ALA A 299 -6.50 -12.66 2.14
N ILE A 300 -7.61 -12.06 1.70
CA ILE A 300 -7.98 -10.65 1.89
C ILE A 300 -9.50 -10.52 2.03
N ALA A 301 -9.96 -9.35 2.48
CA ALA A 301 -11.37 -9.01 2.62
C ALA A 301 -11.66 -7.63 2.02
N GLY A 302 -12.94 -7.22 2.02
CA GLY A 302 -13.38 -5.90 1.56
C GLY A 302 -13.30 -5.71 0.05
N GLU A 303 -13.05 -4.47 -0.39
CA GLU A 303 -13.13 -4.08 -1.81
C GLU A 303 -12.15 -4.88 -2.69
N ALA A 304 -10.97 -5.21 -2.16
CA ALA A 304 -9.99 -6.04 -2.88
C ALA A 304 -10.48 -7.48 -3.10
N ALA A 305 -11.21 -8.07 -2.14
CA ALA A 305 -11.81 -9.39 -2.28
C ALA A 305 -12.96 -9.39 -3.29
N GLN A 306 -13.77 -8.32 -3.30
CA GLN A 306 -14.83 -8.12 -4.30
C GLN A 306 -14.25 -8.07 -5.71
N ILE A 307 -13.18 -7.30 -5.94
CA ILE A 307 -12.51 -7.23 -7.25
C ILE A 307 -12.05 -8.62 -7.71
N VAL A 308 -11.44 -9.44 -6.84
CA VAL A 308 -11.00 -10.79 -7.21
C VAL A 308 -12.19 -11.67 -7.58
N THR A 309 -13.27 -11.61 -6.81
CA THR A 309 -14.47 -12.43 -7.00
C THR A 309 -15.23 -12.04 -8.27
N GLU A 310 -15.46 -10.74 -8.48
CA GLU A 310 -16.23 -10.20 -9.62
C GLU A 310 -15.46 -10.32 -10.94
N SER A 311 -14.15 -10.12 -10.91
CA SER A 311 -13.32 -10.34 -12.11
C SER A 311 -13.13 -11.82 -12.43
N GLY A 312 -13.23 -12.70 -11.43
CA GLY A 312 -12.89 -14.12 -11.57
C GLY A 312 -11.40 -14.36 -11.83
N ILE A 313 -10.52 -13.40 -11.52
CA ILE A 313 -9.06 -13.53 -11.69
C ILE A 313 -8.45 -14.55 -10.72
N GLY A 314 -9.20 -14.99 -9.71
CA GLY A 314 -8.73 -16.00 -8.78
C GLY A 314 -9.72 -16.30 -7.67
N HIS A 315 -9.20 -16.81 -6.56
CA HIS A 315 -10.00 -17.32 -5.46
C HIS A 315 -9.68 -16.58 -4.16
N VAL A 316 -10.74 -16.17 -3.47
CA VAL A 316 -10.66 -15.51 -2.16
C VAL A 316 -10.85 -16.55 -1.05
N VAL A 317 -10.04 -16.43 0.00
CA VAL A 317 -10.17 -17.12 1.28
C VAL A 317 -10.18 -16.08 2.41
N SER A 318 -10.71 -16.47 3.56
CA SER A 318 -10.76 -15.60 4.74
C SER A 318 -9.35 -15.13 5.14
N PRO A 319 -9.15 -13.83 5.45
CA PRO A 319 -7.87 -13.32 5.91
C PRO A 319 -7.33 -14.14 7.09
N MET A 320 -6.02 -14.40 7.08
CA MET A 320 -5.32 -15.17 8.13
C MET A 320 -5.77 -16.64 8.30
N ASN A 321 -6.76 -17.15 7.55
CA ASN A 321 -7.21 -18.54 7.64
C ASN A 321 -6.27 -19.48 6.87
N GLU A 322 -5.39 -20.13 7.63
CA GLU A 322 -4.36 -21.02 7.10
C GLU A 322 -4.93 -22.32 6.53
N ASP A 323 -6.06 -22.78 7.03
CA ASP A 323 -6.69 -24.02 6.57
C ASP A 323 -7.36 -23.82 5.22
N GLU A 324 -8.13 -22.74 5.06
CA GLU A 324 -8.74 -22.37 3.78
C GLU A 324 -7.69 -22.09 2.70
N LEU A 325 -6.62 -21.35 3.03
CA LEU A 325 -5.55 -21.08 2.07
C LEU A 325 -4.81 -22.37 1.68
N ALA A 326 -4.57 -23.28 2.63
CA ALA A 326 -3.98 -24.57 2.33
C ALA A 326 -4.90 -25.45 1.48
N ASP A 327 -6.21 -25.47 1.75
CA ASP A 327 -7.20 -26.20 0.96
C ASP A 327 -7.30 -25.66 -0.46
N LEU A 328 -7.24 -24.34 -0.62
CA LEU A 328 -7.17 -23.71 -1.93
C LEU A 328 -5.93 -24.20 -2.68
N TRP A 329 -4.74 -24.17 -2.09
CA TRP A 329 -3.53 -24.63 -2.75
C TRP A 329 -3.55 -26.13 -3.08
N VAL A 330 -4.13 -26.96 -2.22
CA VAL A 330 -4.35 -28.39 -2.51
C VAL A 330 -5.29 -28.55 -3.73
N LYS A 331 -6.38 -27.79 -3.78
CA LYS A 331 -7.31 -27.80 -4.93
C LYS A 331 -6.63 -27.35 -6.21
N LEU A 332 -5.88 -26.24 -6.19
CA LEU A 332 -5.15 -25.73 -7.35
C LEU A 332 -4.05 -26.70 -7.83
N PHE A 333 -3.41 -27.42 -6.91
CA PHE A 333 -2.44 -28.45 -7.24
C PHE A 333 -3.08 -29.64 -7.97
N HIS A 334 -4.21 -30.14 -7.49
CA HIS A 334 -4.90 -31.28 -8.10
C HIS A 334 -5.76 -30.91 -9.32
N ASN A 335 -6.24 -29.67 -9.40
CA ASN A 335 -7.07 -29.18 -10.49
C ASN A 335 -6.49 -27.88 -11.07
N ARG A 336 -5.54 -28.05 -11.99
CA ARG A 336 -4.81 -26.94 -12.61
C ARG A 336 -5.70 -26.04 -13.49
N PHE A 337 -6.86 -26.52 -13.96
CA PHE A 337 -7.84 -25.70 -14.69
C PHE A 337 -8.37 -24.52 -13.86
N MET A 338 -8.34 -24.63 -12.53
CA MET A 338 -8.72 -23.51 -11.65
C MET A 338 -7.75 -22.31 -11.71
N LEU A 339 -6.58 -22.47 -12.33
CA LEU A 339 -5.60 -21.39 -12.54
C LEU A 339 -5.85 -20.60 -13.81
N GLU A 340 -6.79 -21.04 -14.66
CA GLU A 340 -7.13 -20.37 -15.90
C GLU A 340 -7.92 -19.08 -15.63
N VAL A 341 -7.40 -17.98 -16.18
CA VAL A 341 -7.99 -16.64 -16.05
C VAL A 341 -8.56 -16.11 -17.36
N ASP A 342 -8.21 -16.69 -18.52
CA ASP A 342 -8.89 -16.50 -19.82
C ASP A 342 -9.19 -15.04 -20.23
N GLY A 343 -8.28 -14.10 -19.96
CA GLY A 343 -8.48 -12.69 -20.31
C GLY A 343 -9.37 -11.91 -19.34
N ARG A 344 -9.75 -12.49 -18.21
CA ARG A 344 -10.55 -11.85 -17.15
C ARG A 344 -9.88 -10.58 -16.62
N GLY A 345 -8.55 -10.57 -16.51
CA GLY A 345 -7.79 -9.39 -16.11
C GLY A 345 -7.96 -8.25 -17.11
N ALA A 346 -7.68 -8.51 -18.39
CA ALA A 346 -7.80 -7.56 -19.48
C ALA A 346 -9.23 -7.07 -19.64
N ASN A 347 -10.23 -7.95 -19.51
CA ASN A 347 -11.65 -7.57 -19.54
C ASN A 347 -12.00 -6.62 -18.38
N TRP A 348 -11.51 -6.90 -17.17
CA TRP A 348 -11.68 -5.97 -16.05
C TRP A 348 -11.06 -4.60 -16.36
N PHE A 349 -9.83 -4.56 -16.88
CA PHE A 349 -9.15 -3.30 -17.23
C PHE A 349 -9.85 -2.53 -18.36
N LYS A 350 -10.48 -3.24 -19.32
CA LYS A 350 -11.27 -2.65 -20.42
C LYS A 350 -12.55 -1.99 -19.91
N ASN A 351 -13.19 -2.59 -18.91
CA ASN A 351 -14.47 -2.13 -18.38
C ASN A 351 -14.34 -1.13 -17.20
N HIS A 352 -13.11 -0.78 -16.80
CA HIS A 352 -12.84 0.15 -15.69
C HIS A 352 -12.03 1.38 -16.13
N PRO A 353 -12.13 2.53 -15.40
CA PRO A 353 -11.50 3.78 -15.78
C PRO A 353 -9.98 3.69 -15.95
N SER A 354 -9.46 4.13 -17.10
CA SER A 354 -8.01 4.15 -17.40
C SER A 354 -7.25 5.08 -16.45
N VAL A 355 -5.92 4.96 -16.39
CA VAL A 355 -5.09 5.89 -15.61
C VAL A 355 -5.30 7.33 -16.06
N ALA A 356 -5.45 7.56 -17.37
CA ALA A 356 -5.77 8.88 -17.90
C ALA A 356 -7.16 9.38 -17.46
N SER A 357 -8.16 8.50 -17.41
CA SER A 357 -9.49 8.84 -16.90
C SER A 357 -9.44 9.19 -15.40
N LEU A 358 -8.81 8.34 -14.59
CA LEU A 358 -8.67 8.58 -13.15
C LEU A 358 -7.89 9.87 -12.85
N ALA A 359 -6.85 10.16 -13.64
CA ALA A 359 -6.12 11.42 -13.53
C ALA A 359 -7.02 12.62 -13.89
N LYS A 360 -7.86 12.50 -14.92
CA LYS A 360 -8.85 13.53 -15.28
C LYS A 360 -9.86 13.73 -14.15
N ASP A 361 -10.38 12.66 -13.55
CA ASP A 361 -11.33 12.74 -12.44
C ASP A 361 -10.71 13.45 -11.23
N TRP A 362 -9.44 13.13 -10.92
CA TRP A 362 -8.67 13.82 -9.88
C TRP A 362 -8.53 15.32 -10.17
N ILE A 363 -8.12 15.67 -11.40
CA ILE A 363 -7.93 17.06 -11.82
C ILE A 363 -9.26 17.83 -11.74
N SER A 364 -10.34 17.28 -12.29
CA SER A 364 -11.65 17.90 -12.29
C SER A 364 -12.20 18.11 -10.88
N ALA A 365 -11.95 17.19 -9.94
CA ALA A 365 -12.34 17.37 -8.54
C ALA A 365 -11.60 18.56 -7.88
N VAL A 366 -10.31 18.74 -8.19
CA VAL A 366 -9.51 19.84 -7.67
C VAL A 366 -9.83 21.17 -8.36
N GLU A 367 -10.04 21.18 -9.67
CA GLU A 367 -10.43 22.38 -10.43
C GLU A 367 -11.77 22.92 -9.94
N LYS A 368 -12.78 22.05 -9.78
CA LYS A 368 -14.08 22.44 -9.23
C LYS A 368 -13.94 23.07 -7.84
N LEU A 369 -13.11 22.49 -6.97
CA LEU A 369 -12.86 23.07 -5.64
C LEU A 369 -12.23 24.47 -5.73
N VAL A 370 -11.29 24.67 -6.65
CA VAL A 370 -10.63 25.97 -6.85
C VAL A 370 -11.61 27.00 -7.39
N GLU A 371 -12.52 26.61 -8.30
CA GLU A 371 -13.57 27.47 -8.83
C GLU A 371 -14.57 27.88 -7.75
N ASP A 372 -15.05 26.93 -6.94
CA ASP A 372 -15.99 27.17 -5.84
C ASP A 372 -15.37 28.02 -4.69
N SER A 373 -14.04 28.16 -4.66
CA SER A 373 -13.30 28.92 -3.64
C SER A 373 -12.94 30.35 -4.05
N LYS A 374 -13.23 30.77 -5.29
CA LYS A 374 -13.10 32.15 -5.76
C LYS A 374 -14.32 32.96 -5.38
#